data_AF-A0A969YZE5-F1
#
_entry.id   AF-A0A969YZE5-F1
#
_cell.length_a   1.000
_cell.length_b   1.000
_cell.length_c   1.000
_cell.angle_alpha   90.00
_cell.angle_beta   90.00
_cell.angle_gamma   90.00
#
_symmetry.space_group_name_H-M   'P 1'
#
loop_
_entity.id
_entity.type
_entity.pdbx_description
1 polymer ?
#
loop_
_entity_poly.entity_id
_entity_poly.type
_entity_poly.pdbx_seq_one_letter_code
_entity_poly.pdbx_strand_id
1 'polypeptide(L)'
;MIKEEISGLACKILSVFLIIQGVSAIANVLTYYITSPNIGNKYPGNIFFPLIFYVLLGILLWIFSNKLSKMMTKKESSDDSNENTKITPNDIQRISFSVLGLFFLVNSIPPIISGLTNYYAAHQFDSSIRWIPNVAGYATQFIIGLFILIGSQGLVNLLKAIRTAGVKEEHFEKRRIDD
;
A
#
# COMPACT_ATOMS: atom_id res chain seq x y z
N MET A 1 -4.37 8.04 -22.09
CA MET A 1 -3.08 8.72 -21.84
C MET A 1 -3.03 9.41 -20.49
N ILE A 2 -3.77 10.50 -20.24
CA ILE A 2 -3.62 11.31 -19.01
C ILE A 2 -3.87 10.50 -17.70
N LYS A 3 -4.86 9.60 -17.67
CA LYS A 3 -5.13 8.74 -16.49
C LYS A 3 -3.93 7.82 -16.15
N GLU A 4 -3.25 7.31 -17.17
CA GLU A 4 -2.08 6.43 -17.02
C GLU A 4 -0.86 7.22 -16.53
N GLU A 5 -0.72 8.46 -16.98
CA GLU A 5 0.36 9.36 -16.54
C GLU A 5 0.22 9.71 -15.05
N ILE A 6 -1.00 10.03 -14.59
CA ILE A 6 -1.27 10.32 -13.18
C ILE A 6 -1.01 9.11 -12.30
N SER A 7 -1.51 7.94 -12.69
CA SER A 7 -1.27 6.70 -11.94
C SER A 7 0.22 6.31 -11.94
N GLY A 8 0.92 6.53 -13.05
CA GLY A 8 2.36 6.33 -13.14
C GLY A 8 3.14 7.28 -12.25
N LEU A 9 2.73 8.55 -12.17
CA LEU A 9 3.33 9.54 -11.29
C LEU A 9 3.13 9.18 -9.81
N ALA A 10 1.92 8.77 -9.43
CA ALA A 10 1.64 8.32 -8.07
C ALA A 10 2.47 7.08 -7.67
N CYS A 11 2.66 6.13 -8.58
CA CYS A 11 3.48 4.95 -8.31
C CYS A 11 4.98 5.29 -8.23
N LYS A 12 5.46 6.29 -8.99
CA LYS A 12 6.82 6.84 -8.84
C LYS A 12 7.02 7.54 -7.49
N ILE A 13 6.06 8.36 -7.06
CA ILE A 13 6.09 9.00 -5.73
C ILE A 13 6.15 7.94 -4.63
N LEU A 14 5.33 6.89 -4.74
CA LEU A 14 5.35 5.76 -3.81
C LEU A 14 6.72 5.06 -3.80
N SER A 15 7.36 4.92 -4.97
CA SER A 15 8.69 4.33 -5.08
C SER A 15 9.76 5.19 -4.37
N VAL A 16 9.71 6.52 -4.53
CA VAL A 16 10.61 7.44 -3.81
C VAL A 16 10.38 7.36 -2.30
N PHE A 17 9.13 7.30 -1.86
CA PHE A 17 8.79 7.13 -0.44
C PHE A 17 9.41 5.85 0.13
N LEU A 18 9.34 4.72 -0.59
CA LEU A 18 9.95 3.46 -0.15
C LEU A 18 11.47 3.53 -0.06
N ILE A 19 12.13 4.26 -0.96
CA ILE A 19 13.57 4.49 -0.88
C ILE A 19 13.90 5.28 0.39
N ILE A 20 13.16 6.35 0.69
CA ILE A 20 13.35 7.15 1.92
C ILE A 20 13.15 6.26 3.16
N GLN A 21 12.13 5.41 3.15
CA GLN A 21 11.87 4.49 4.25
C GLN A 21 13.00 3.45 4.40
N GLY A 22 13.54 2.94 3.29
CA GLY A 22 14.71 2.07 3.26
C GLY A 22 15.94 2.75 3.88
N VAL A 23 16.19 4.03 3.56
CA VAL A 23 17.28 4.82 4.17
C VAL A 23 17.07 4.99 5.67
N SER A 24 15.84 5.26 6.11
CA SER A 24 15.52 5.33 7.56
C SER A 24 15.76 3.99 8.26
N ALA A 25 15.46 2.87 7.59
CA ALA A 25 15.77 1.53 8.12
C ALA A 25 17.29 1.31 8.29
N ILE A 26 18.13 1.86 7.39
CA ILE A 26 19.61 1.83 7.55
C ILE A 26 20.00 2.50 8.86
N ALA A 27 19.45 3.69 9.14
CA ALA A 27 19.77 4.43 10.36
C ALA A 27 19.42 3.61 11.62
N ASN A 28 18.23 2.99 11.65
CA ASN A 28 17.80 2.15 12.76
C ASN A 28 18.69 0.93 12.97
N VAL A 29 19.10 0.28 11.88
CA VAL A 29 20.04 -0.84 11.88
C VAL A 29 21.39 -0.41 12.46
N LEU A 30 21.89 0.75 12.05
CA LEU A 30 23.17 1.29 12.52
C LEU A 30 23.11 1.59 14.04
N THR A 31 22.03 2.23 14.50
CA THR A 31 21.80 2.49 15.93
C THR A 31 21.73 1.20 16.75
N TYR A 32 21.07 0.16 16.22
CA TYR A 32 21.00 -1.15 16.87
C TYR A 32 22.38 -1.79 17.02
N TYR A 33 23.23 -1.68 15.98
CA TYR A 33 24.60 -2.21 16.02
C TYR A 33 25.47 -1.50 17.06
N ILE A 34 25.35 -0.17 17.18
CA ILE A 34 26.08 0.65 18.16
C ILE A 34 25.60 0.35 19.60
N THR A 35 24.29 0.21 19.80
CA THR A 35 23.69 0.10 21.14
C THR A 35 23.74 -1.34 21.69
N SER A 36 23.86 -2.35 20.83
CA SER A 36 23.84 -3.77 21.23
C SER A 36 24.87 -4.62 20.47
N PRO A 37 26.18 -4.36 20.68
CA PRO A 37 27.26 -4.99 19.92
C PRO A 37 27.33 -6.53 20.10
N ASN A 38 26.94 -7.04 21.27
CA ASN A 38 26.98 -8.49 21.56
C ASN A 38 25.98 -9.32 20.76
N ILE A 39 24.87 -8.72 20.29
CA ILE A 39 23.84 -9.40 19.48
C ILE A 39 24.12 -9.16 17.99
N GLY A 40 24.54 -7.95 17.63
CA GLY A 40 24.84 -7.56 16.24
C GLY A 40 25.97 -8.37 15.59
N ASN A 41 26.96 -8.83 16.37
CA ASN A 41 28.09 -9.58 15.84
C ASN A 41 27.82 -11.09 15.68
N LYS A 42 26.77 -11.61 16.35
CA LYS A 42 26.46 -13.05 16.36
C LYS A 42 25.63 -13.47 15.13
N TYR A 43 24.87 -12.54 14.53
CA TYR A 43 24.03 -12.79 13.35
C TYR A 43 24.00 -11.58 12.40
N PRO A 44 25.12 -11.21 11.77
CA PRO A 44 25.16 -10.04 10.87
C PRO A 44 24.17 -10.17 9.69
N GLY A 45 23.95 -11.39 9.19
CA GLY A 45 23.08 -11.63 8.03
C GLY A 45 21.60 -11.30 8.24
N ASN A 46 21.06 -11.45 9.45
CA ASN A 46 19.63 -11.21 9.72
C ASN A 46 19.28 -9.71 9.72
N ILE A 47 20.29 -8.85 9.90
CA ILE A 47 20.13 -7.40 9.99
C ILE A 47 20.17 -6.75 8.59
N PHE A 48 21.01 -7.26 7.68
CA PHE A 48 21.10 -6.73 6.31
C PHE A 48 19.97 -7.21 5.38
N PHE A 49 19.35 -8.35 5.69
CA PHE A 49 18.29 -8.94 4.87
C PHE A 49 17.07 -8.02 4.67
N PRO A 50 16.45 -7.43 5.71
CA PRO A 50 15.35 -6.49 5.53
C PRO A 50 15.76 -5.23 4.78
N LEU A 51 17.02 -4.79 4.92
CA LEU A 51 17.57 -3.62 4.23
C LEU A 51 17.57 -3.78 2.72
N ILE A 52 18.17 -4.89 2.27
CA ILE A 52 18.25 -5.25 0.85
C ILE A 52 16.84 -5.39 0.31
N PHE A 53 15.93 -5.96 1.10
CA PHE A 53 14.55 -6.16 0.67
C PHE A 53 13.78 -4.85 0.44
N TYR A 54 13.92 -3.83 1.30
CA TYR A 54 13.31 -2.51 1.08
C TYR A 54 13.81 -1.83 -0.19
N VAL A 55 15.13 -1.87 -0.43
CA VAL A 55 15.73 -1.26 -1.63
C VAL A 55 15.30 -2.01 -2.88
N LEU A 56 15.28 -3.34 -2.83
CA LEU A 56 14.88 -4.18 -3.95
C LEU A 56 13.39 -4.01 -4.27
N LEU A 57 12.52 -3.91 -3.26
CA LEU A 57 11.11 -3.55 -3.44
C LEU A 57 10.92 -2.16 -4.04
N GLY A 58 11.67 -1.16 -3.59
CA GLY A 58 11.61 0.20 -4.14
C GLY A 58 12.00 0.25 -5.62
N ILE A 59 13.08 -0.44 -6.00
CA ILE A 59 13.52 -0.56 -7.39
C ILE A 59 12.49 -1.33 -8.22
N LEU A 60 11.94 -2.42 -7.68
CA LEU A 60 10.93 -3.22 -8.36
C LEU A 60 9.67 -2.39 -8.61
N LEU A 61 9.18 -1.64 -7.61
CA LEU A 61 8.05 -0.74 -7.80
C LEU A 61 8.34 0.35 -8.83
N TRP A 62 9.55 0.89 -8.86
CA TRP A 62 9.93 1.90 -9.86
C TRP A 62 9.83 1.35 -11.28
N ILE A 63 10.36 0.15 -11.52
CA ILE A 63 10.32 -0.52 -12.83
C ILE A 63 8.88 -0.93 -13.19
N PHE A 64 8.13 -1.47 -12.22
CA PHE A 64 6.77 -1.94 -12.43
C PHE A 64 5.73 -0.81 -12.44
N SER A 65 6.09 0.42 -12.10
CA SER A 65 5.21 1.59 -12.07
C SER A 65 4.39 1.76 -13.36
N ASN A 66 5.03 1.59 -14.52
CA ASN A 66 4.34 1.71 -15.81
C ASN A 66 3.37 0.53 -16.06
N LYS A 67 3.66 -0.66 -15.55
CA LYS A 67 2.84 -1.87 -15.70
C LYS A 67 1.65 -1.85 -14.72
N LEU A 68 1.89 -1.38 -13.50
CA LEU A 68 0.87 -1.17 -12.47
C LEU A 68 -0.11 -0.06 -12.86
N SER A 69 0.38 1.04 -13.42
CA SER A 69 -0.48 2.12 -13.95
C SER A 69 -1.44 1.58 -15.00
N LYS A 70 -0.94 0.81 -15.98
CA LYS A 70 -1.79 0.16 -16.97
C LYS A 70 -2.79 -0.80 -16.34
N MET A 71 -2.42 -1.55 -15.30
CA MET A 71 -3.36 -2.45 -14.61
C MET A 71 -4.47 -1.67 -13.89
N MET A 72 -4.14 -0.51 -13.30
CA MET A 72 -5.10 0.35 -12.58
C MET A 72 -6.09 1.04 -13.53
N THR A 73 -5.67 1.35 -14.76
CA THR A 73 -6.50 2.05 -15.76
C THR A 73 -7.21 1.13 -16.75
N LYS A 74 -6.68 -0.07 -17.05
CA LYS A 74 -7.20 -0.97 -18.10
C LYS A 74 -8.57 -1.56 -17.82
N LYS A 75 -9.05 -1.55 -16.57
CA LYS A 75 -10.37 -2.11 -16.23
C LYS A 75 -11.56 -1.25 -16.70
N GLU A 76 -11.31 -0.17 -17.43
CA GLU A 76 -12.33 0.78 -17.91
C GLU A 76 -12.50 0.76 -19.44
N SER A 77 -11.69 0.00 -20.18
CA SER A 77 -11.70 -0.01 -21.64
C SER A 77 -12.64 -1.07 -22.25
N SER A 78 -13.80 -1.29 -21.65
CA SER A 78 -14.80 -2.22 -22.19
C SER A 78 -16.10 -1.58 -22.66
N ASP A 79 -16.36 -0.29 -22.39
CA ASP A 79 -17.69 0.24 -22.77
C ASP A 79 -17.83 1.77 -22.98
N ASP A 80 -16.75 2.52 -23.25
CA ASP A 80 -16.92 3.93 -23.69
C ASP A 80 -15.81 4.31 -24.68
N SER A 81 -15.97 3.79 -25.90
CA SER A 81 -15.40 4.41 -27.09
C SER A 81 -16.17 5.70 -27.37
N ASN A 82 -15.46 6.84 -27.36
CA ASN A 82 -15.94 8.21 -27.59
C ASN A 82 -16.60 8.88 -26.38
N GLU A 83 -15.82 9.62 -25.60
CA GLU A 83 -15.93 11.10 -25.53
C GLU A 83 -15.02 11.66 -24.44
N ASN A 84 -14.16 12.60 -24.84
CA ASN A 84 -13.50 13.59 -24.02
C ASN A 84 -12.54 13.12 -22.90
N THR A 85 -11.32 13.61 -23.00
CA THR A 85 -10.18 13.67 -22.07
C THR A 85 -10.47 14.27 -20.68
N LYS A 86 -11.70 14.18 -20.16
CA LYS A 86 -12.06 14.68 -18.85
C LYS A 86 -11.79 13.61 -17.80
N ILE A 87 -10.78 13.86 -16.98
CA ILE A 87 -10.55 13.10 -15.75
C ILE A 87 -11.76 13.31 -14.84
N THR A 88 -12.48 12.23 -14.55
CA THR A 88 -13.62 12.27 -13.64
C THR A 88 -13.09 12.17 -12.20
N PRO A 89 -13.72 12.85 -11.21
CA PRO A 89 -13.34 12.71 -9.80
C PRO A 89 -13.26 11.25 -9.32
N ASN A 90 -14.10 10.37 -9.88
CA ASN A 90 -14.09 8.93 -9.62
C ASN A 90 -12.78 8.25 -10.06
N ASP A 91 -12.17 8.69 -11.16
CA ASP A 91 -10.91 8.16 -11.67
C ASP A 91 -9.77 8.46 -10.68
N ILE A 92 -9.71 9.70 -10.20
CA ILE A 92 -8.71 10.14 -9.22
C ILE A 92 -8.88 9.35 -7.92
N GLN A 93 -10.12 9.19 -7.47
CA GLN A 93 -10.42 8.44 -6.25
C GLN A 93 -10.03 6.97 -6.37
N ARG A 94 -10.29 6.35 -7.52
CA ARG A 94 -9.91 4.97 -7.83
C ARG A 94 -8.40 4.78 -7.83
N ILE A 95 -7.68 5.69 -8.48
CA ILE A 95 -6.21 5.70 -8.50
C ILE A 95 -5.69 5.85 -7.07
N SER A 96 -6.26 6.76 -6.29
CA SER A 96 -5.85 7.02 -4.90
C SER A 96 -6.02 5.79 -4.00
N PHE A 97 -7.18 5.11 -4.06
CA PHE A 97 -7.38 3.87 -3.30
C PHE A 97 -6.44 2.76 -3.77
N SER A 98 -6.19 2.64 -5.07
CA SER A 98 -5.26 1.63 -5.59
C SER A 98 -3.83 1.87 -5.10
N VAL A 99 -3.38 3.13 -5.07
CA VAL A 99 -2.07 3.52 -4.52
C VAL A 99 -2.02 3.26 -3.01
N LEU A 100 -3.11 3.53 -2.28
CA LEU A 100 -3.21 3.25 -0.84
C LEU A 100 -3.10 1.74 -0.55
N GLY A 101 -3.80 0.91 -1.33
CA GLY A 101 -3.74 -0.55 -1.22
C GLY A 101 -2.32 -1.08 -1.49
N LEU A 102 -1.67 -0.54 -2.53
CA LEU A 102 -0.28 -0.86 -2.84
C LEU A 102 0.68 -0.43 -1.72
N PHE A 103 0.48 0.76 -1.14
CA PHE A 103 1.26 1.23 0.01
C PHE A 103 1.15 0.30 1.21
N PHE A 104 -0.06 -0.15 1.57
CA PHE A 104 -0.25 -1.09 2.67
C PHE A 104 0.39 -2.45 2.39
N LEU A 105 0.26 -2.96 1.16
CA LEU A 105 0.93 -4.19 0.75
C LEU A 105 2.43 -4.08 0.92
N VAL A 106 3.06 -3.05 0.36
CA VAL A 106 4.52 -2.92 0.42
C VAL A 106 5.02 -2.75 1.84
N ASN A 107 4.33 -1.97 2.68
CA ASN A 107 4.70 -1.81 4.09
C ASN A 107 4.55 -3.08 4.93
N SER A 108 3.66 -4.00 4.53
CA SER A 108 3.40 -5.23 5.29
C SER A 108 4.38 -6.37 4.98
N ILE A 109 5.01 -6.37 3.80
CA ILE A 109 5.93 -7.46 3.40
C ILE A 109 7.20 -7.52 4.29
N PRO A 110 7.96 -6.42 4.52
CA PRO A 110 9.18 -6.47 5.31
C PRO A 110 8.96 -7.00 6.73
N PRO A 111 7.94 -6.54 7.49
CA PRO A 111 7.65 -7.08 8.81
C PRO A 111 7.25 -8.57 8.80
N ILE A 112 6.54 -9.03 7.77
CA ILE A 112 6.22 -10.46 7.61
C ILE A 112 7.51 -11.27 7.43
N ILE A 113 8.42 -10.80 6.58
CA ILE A 113 9.72 -11.46 6.33
C ILE A 113 10.57 -11.45 7.60
N SER A 114 10.67 -10.31 8.29
CA SER A 114 11.40 -10.21 9.56
C SER A 114 10.79 -11.10 10.65
N GLY A 115 9.45 -11.20 10.71
CA GLY A 115 8.76 -12.13 11.61
C GLY A 115 9.09 -13.58 11.28
N LEU A 116 9.15 -13.93 10.00
CA LEU A 116 9.48 -15.27 9.54
C LEU A 116 10.94 -15.63 9.79
N THR A 117 11.90 -14.75 9.49
CA THR A 117 13.32 -14.99 9.78
C THR A 117 13.58 -15.07 11.28
N ASN A 118 12.92 -14.24 12.08
CA ASN A 118 12.98 -14.36 13.54
C ASN A 118 12.37 -15.66 14.06
N TYR A 119 11.29 -16.16 13.46
CA TYR A 119 10.73 -17.47 13.83
C TYR A 119 11.73 -18.61 13.56
N TYR A 120 12.37 -18.62 12.39
CA TYR A 120 13.40 -19.61 12.05
C TYR A 120 14.64 -19.49 12.94
N ALA A 121 15.06 -18.28 13.31
CA ALA A 121 16.20 -18.05 14.20
C ALA A 121 15.86 -18.39 15.67
N ALA A 122 14.65 -18.07 16.13
CA ALA A 122 14.19 -18.29 17.49
C ALA A 122 13.72 -19.72 17.77
N HIS A 123 13.55 -20.57 16.75
CA HIS A 123 13.41 -22.02 16.95
C HIS A 123 14.62 -22.65 17.68
N GLN A 124 15.73 -21.92 17.83
CA GLN A 124 16.86 -22.31 18.69
C GLN A 124 16.73 -21.85 20.16
N PHE A 125 15.81 -20.94 20.50
CA PHE A 125 15.64 -20.39 21.84
C PHE A 125 14.16 -20.26 22.20
N ASP A 126 13.68 -21.25 22.96
CA ASP A 126 12.38 -21.36 23.61
C ASP A 126 11.74 -20.01 24.03
N SER A 127 10.64 -19.60 23.38
CA SER A 127 9.68 -18.58 23.91
C SER A 127 8.42 -18.41 23.03
N SER A 128 7.68 -19.49 22.81
CA SER A 128 6.61 -19.68 21.81
C SER A 128 5.36 -18.77 21.81
N ILE A 129 5.23 -17.68 22.56
CA ILE A 129 3.93 -16.97 22.69
C ILE A 129 3.94 -15.47 22.29
N ARG A 130 5.10 -14.80 22.23
CA ARG A 130 5.16 -13.33 22.10
C ARG A 130 5.20 -12.80 20.65
N TRP A 131 5.44 -13.66 19.67
CA TRP A 131 5.55 -13.30 18.24
C TRP A 131 4.23 -13.41 17.45
N ILE A 132 3.28 -14.19 17.94
CA ILE A 132 1.97 -14.44 17.31
C ILE A 132 1.18 -13.15 17.03
N PRO A 133 1.04 -12.19 17.97
CA PRO A 133 0.23 -11.00 17.71
C PRO A 133 0.85 -10.05 16.68
N ASN A 134 2.18 -9.96 16.60
CA ASN A 134 2.85 -9.08 15.64
C ASN A 134 2.69 -9.57 14.20
N VAL A 135 2.86 -10.87 13.96
CA VAL A 135 2.72 -11.46 12.61
C VAL A 135 1.25 -11.39 12.15
N ALA A 136 0.30 -11.65 13.05
CA ALA A 136 -1.12 -11.53 12.73
C ALA A 136 -1.53 -10.09 12.35
N GLY A 137 -0.95 -9.07 12.98
CA GLY A 137 -1.17 -7.67 12.62
C GLY A 137 -0.69 -7.35 11.21
N TYR A 138 0.53 -7.76 10.85
CA TYR A 138 1.07 -7.52 9.52
C TYR A 138 0.35 -8.33 8.43
N ALA A 139 -0.07 -9.56 8.73
CA ALA A 139 -0.92 -10.35 7.83
C ALA A 139 -2.26 -9.66 7.56
N THR A 140 -2.89 -9.09 8.59
CA THR A 140 -4.12 -8.31 8.44
C THR A 140 -3.90 -7.07 7.56
N GLN A 141 -2.80 -6.34 7.77
CA GLN A 141 -2.43 -5.20 6.94
C GLN A 141 -2.19 -5.59 5.47
N PHE A 142 -1.56 -6.74 5.22
CA PHE A 142 -1.36 -7.27 3.87
C PHE A 142 -2.70 -7.60 3.21
N ILE A 143 -3.59 -8.30 3.92
CA ILE A 143 -4.93 -8.66 3.45
C ILE A 143 -5.72 -7.39 3.12
N ILE A 144 -5.76 -6.42 4.03
CA ILE A 144 -6.44 -5.13 3.80
C ILE A 144 -5.88 -4.41 2.58
N GLY A 145 -4.54 -4.33 2.45
CA GLY A 145 -3.90 -3.73 1.29
C GLY A 145 -4.30 -4.41 -0.03
N LEU A 146 -4.37 -5.74 -0.04
CA LEU A 146 -4.81 -6.53 -1.18
C LEU A 146 -6.29 -6.28 -1.52
N PHE A 147 -7.16 -6.28 -0.52
CA PHE A 147 -8.59 -6.00 -0.67
C PHE A 147 -8.83 -4.59 -1.22
N ILE A 148 -8.11 -3.58 -0.73
CA ILE A 148 -8.23 -2.19 -1.24
C ILE A 148 -7.70 -2.10 -2.68
N LEU A 149 -6.57 -2.74 -2.99
CA LEU A 149 -5.98 -2.70 -4.33
C LEU A 149 -6.89 -3.34 -5.39
N ILE A 150 -7.47 -4.51 -5.08
CA ILE A 150 -8.38 -5.23 -6.00
C ILE A 150 -9.77 -4.61 -6.00
N GLY A 151 -10.24 -4.18 -4.82
CA GLY A 151 -11.58 -3.64 -4.57
C GLY A 151 -11.72 -2.14 -4.80
N SER A 152 -10.69 -1.45 -5.32
CA SER A 152 -10.70 0.01 -5.51
C SER A 152 -11.92 0.51 -6.31
N GLN A 153 -12.38 -0.28 -7.29
CA GLN A 153 -13.58 0.04 -8.08
C GLN A 153 -14.88 -0.10 -7.26
N GLY A 154 -14.95 -1.10 -6.37
CA GLY A 154 -16.08 -1.29 -5.45
C GLY A 154 -16.16 -0.18 -4.39
N LEU A 155 -15.01 0.26 -3.86
CA LEU A 155 -14.94 1.36 -2.90
C LEU A 155 -15.42 2.69 -3.49
N VAL A 156 -15.04 3.00 -4.74
CA VAL A 156 -15.49 4.22 -5.42
C VAL A 156 -17.00 4.19 -5.66
N ASN A 157 -17.55 3.05 -6.07
CA ASN A 157 -19.00 2.91 -6.24
C ASN A 157 -19.76 3.05 -4.92
N LEU A 158 -19.23 2.52 -3.82
CA LEU A 158 -19.81 2.68 -2.49
C LEU A 158 -19.77 4.15 -2.04
N LEU A 159 -18.66 4.86 -2.25
CA LEU A 159 -18.59 6.29 -1.91
C LEU A 159 -19.56 7.12 -2.78
N LYS A 160 -19.67 6.78 -4.07
CA LYS A 160 -20.64 7.41 -4.97
C LYS A 160 -22.08 7.18 -4.48
N ALA A 161 -22.40 5.97 -4.00
CA ALA A 161 -23.71 5.64 -3.45
C ALA A 161 -24.02 6.45 -2.18
N ILE A 162 -23.06 6.55 -1.25
CA ILE A 162 -23.23 7.36 -0.01
C ILE A 162 -23.40 8.84 -0.36
N ARG A 163 -22.57 9.37 -1.25
CA ARG A 163 -22.66 10.77 -1.68
C ARG A 163 -23.99 11.09 -2.36
N THR A 164 -24.49 10.17 -3.17
CA THR A 164 -25.79 10.34 -3.86
C THR A 164 -26.96 10.21 -2.88
N ALA A 165 -26.83 9.36 -1.85
CA ALA A 165 -27.82 9.23 -0.80
C ALA A 165 -27.94 10.52 0.04
N GLY A 166 -26.82 11.15 0.41
CA GLY A 166 -26.83 12.41 1.16
C GLY A 166 -27.35 13.62 0.37
N VAL A 167 -27.15 13.66 -0.96
CA VAL A 167 -27.65 14.77 -1.80
C VAL A 167 -29.16 14.66 -2.07
N LYS A 168 -29.76 13.48 -1.89
CA LYS A 168 -31.20 13.27 -2.12
C LYS A 168 -32.07 13.91 -1.03
N GLU A 169 -31.52 14.20 0.16
CA GLU A 169 -32.24 14.80 1.29
C GLU A 169 -32.52 16.30 1.10
N GLU A 170 -31.58 17.06 0.53
CA GLU A 170 -31.75 18.52 0.34
C GLU A 170 -32.89 18.88 -0.63
N HIS A 171 -33.19 18.00 -1.59
CA HIS A 171 -34.29 18.20 -2.54
C HIS A 171 -35.68 17.82 -1.99
N PHE A 172 -35.74 17.06 -0.90
CA PHE A 172 -36.98 16.73 -0.21
C PHE A 172 -37.35 17.76 0.84
N GLU A 173 -36.36 18.36 1.51
CA GLU A 173 -36.61 19.38 2.53
C GLU A 173 -37.04 20.72 1.93
N LYS A 174 -36.49 21.09 0.77
CA LYS A 174 -36.90 22.31 0.05
C LYS A 174 -38.33 22.25 -0.48
N ARG A 175 -38.84 21.05 -0.81
CA ARG A 175 -40.21 20.86 -1.31
C ARG A 175 -41.28 20.85 -0.21
N ARG A 176 -40.89 20.82 1.06
CA ARG A 176 -41.80 20.78 2.21
C ARG A 176 -42.03 22.16 2.85
N ILE A 177 -41.27 23.16 2.43
CA ILE A 177 -41.34 24.54 2.93
C ILE A 177 -42.18 25.42 1.98
N ASP A 178 -42.42 24.95 0.75
CA ASP A 178 -43.16 25.65 -0.30
C ASP A 178 -44.62 25.15 -0.48
N ASP A 179 -45.09 24.21 0.36
CA ASP A 179 -46.49 23.73 0.48
C ASP A 179 -47.07 24.14 1.84
#